data_AF-A0A6L3AQR0-F1
#
_entry.id   AF-A0A6L3AQR0-F1
#
_cell.length_a   1.000
_cell.length_b   1.000
_cell.length_c   1.000
_cell.angle_alpha   90.00
_cell.angle_beta   90.00
_cell.angle_gamma   90.00
#
_symmetry.space_group_name_H-M   'P 1'
#
loop_
_entity.id
_entity.type
_entity.pdbx_description
1 polymer ?
#
loop_
_entity_poly.entity_id
_entity_poly.type
_entity_poly.pdbx_seq_one_letter_code
_entity_poly.pdbx_strand_id
1 'polypeptide(L)'
;MQRLSGKIRNTALMKIPKNTGFYIVFIAASLFFLLIQYMTHLEFMMHLAAIPLEILVGIFIVERFLERREKKEKRRMLMFIKSYLFRSEMLNLFIANFNALKFPAITMVKIKNATLEELKQMREEANTIEYKSPETMEPVIMEYVKAEHVWHNFRERAITYNFEEIFQDMIYILHFVYDVKLFKNNNPDNLFIYEAEKKVLIMEKVKKILGGGIRKFLDYAIELKEKQPDMFYDLISDYELSSQIRFPQNEDRGQTKI
;
A
#
# COMPACT_ATOMS: atom_id res chain seq x y z
N MET A 1 -9.36 30.21 20.25
CA MET A 1 -8.60 29.48 21.28
C MET A 1 -9.29 28.14 21.53
N GLN A 2 -8.74 27.04 21.00
CA GLN A 2 -8.88 25.67 21.52
C GLN A 2 -8.10 24.74 20.57
N ARG A 3 -6.81 24.59 20.85
CA ARG A 3 -6.00 23.46 20.38
C ARG A 3 -5.93 22.50 21.55
N LEU A 4 -6.56 21.34 21.44
CA LEU A 4 -6.14 20.17 22.21
C LEU A 4 -5.96 19.00 21.25
N SER A 5 -4.68 18.77 20.98
CA SER A 5 -4.08 17.67 20.25
C SER A 5 -4.49 16.33 20.88
N GLY A 6 -5.33 15.59 20.17
CA GLY A 6 -5.59 14.17 20.43
C GLY A 6 -4.40 13.34 19.97
N LYS A 7 -3.33 13.32 20.78
CA LYS A 7 -2.20 12.41 20.60
C LYS A 7 -2.67 11.00 20.98
N ILE A 8 -3.20 10.26 20.01
CA ILE A 8 -3.51 8.84 20.15
C ILE A 8 -2.18 8.14 20.44
N ARG A 9 -1.97 7.77 21.71
CA ARG A 9 -0.92 6.86 22.13
C ARG A 9 -1.21 5.53 21.43
N ASN A 10 -0.38 5.21 20.43
CA ASN A 10 -0.19 3.85 19.98
C ASN A 10 0.44 3.06 21.13
N THR A 11 -0.36 2.61 22.08
CA THR A 11 -0.01 1.47 22.91
C THR A 11 0.06 0.28 21.95
N ALA A 12 1.29 -0.12 21.63
CA ALA A 12 1.55 -1.42 21.03
C ALA A 12 0.93 -2.47 21.96
N LEU A 13 -0.28 -2.92 21.64
CA LEU A 13 -0.81 -4.17 22.14
C LEU A 13 0.17 -5.24 21.69
N MET A 14 1.08 -5.63 22.58
CA MET A 14 1.84 -6.86 22.45
C MET A 14 0.80 -7.95 22.18
N LYS A 15 0.79 -8.47 20.96
CA LYS A 15 0.08 -9.70 20.65
C LYS A 15 0.65 -10.74 21.59
N ILE A 16 -0.16 -11.15 22.57
CA ILE A 16 0.19 -12.22 23.51
C ILE A 16 0.49 -13.45 22.63
N PRO A 17 1.73 -13.97 22.64
CA PRO A 17 2.08 -15.11 21.80
C PRO A 17 1.19 -16.30 22.19
N LYS A 18 0.73 -17.08 21.20
CA LYS A 18 -0.11 -18.29 21.39
C LYS A 18 0.49 -19.31 22.39
N ASN A 19 1.77 -19.16 22.74
CA ASN A 19 2.53 -20.05 23.62
C ASN A 19 2.73 -19.51 25.04
N THR A 20 1.94 -18.54 25.50
CA THR A 20 2.09 -17.90 26.83
C THR A 20 2.11 -18.91 27.99
N GLY A 21 1.36 -20.01 27.88
CA GLY A 21 1.41 -21.10 28.86
C GLY A 21 2.78 -21.76 28.97
N PHE A 22 3.48 -21.98 27.85
CA PHE A 22 4.84 -22.52 27.85
C PHE A 22 5.81 -21.56 28.53
N TYR A 23 5.76 -20.27 28.18
CA TYR A 23 6.59 -19.25 28.81
C TYR A 23 6.46 -19.24 30.34
N ILE A 24 5.22 -19.33 30.85
CA ILE A 24 4.95 -19.38 32.29
C ILE A 24 5.50 -20.66 32.92
N VAL A 25 5.32 -21.82 32.27
CA VAL A 25 5.82 -23.11 32.79
C VAL A 25 7.34 -23.15 32.87
N PHE A 26 8.05 -22.68 31.84
CA PHE A 26 9.52 -22.67 31.85
C PHE A 26 10.08 -21.68 32.90
N ILE A 27 9.45 -20.51 33.06
CA ILE A 27 9.83 -19.55 34.13
C ILE A 27 9.55 -20.16 35.51
N ALA A 28 8.39 -20.77 35.71
CA ALA A 28 8.04 -21.43 36.96
C ALA A 28 8.98 -22.58 37.30
N ALA A 29 9.38 -23.38 36.30
CA ALA A 29 10.36 -24.46 36.47
C ALA A 29 11.74 -23.92 36.87
N SER A 30 12.23 -22.85 36.23
CA SER A 30 13.47 -22.20 36.64
C SER A 30 13.41 -21.66 38.07
N LEU A 31 12.32 -20.97 38.44
CA LEU A 31 12.13 -20.44 39.79
C LEU A 31 12.05 -21.55 40.83
N PHE A 32 11.42 -22.68 40.50
CA PHE A 32 11.34 -23.85 41.36
C PHE A 32 12.72 -24.46 41.61
N PHE A 33 13.54 -24.63 40.56
CA PHE A 33 14.92 -25.13 40.72
C PHE A 33 15.79 -24.16 41.54
N LEU A 34 15.66 -22.85 41.34
CA LEU A 34 16.35 -21.85 42.15
C LEU A 34 15.90 -21.88 43.63
N LEU A 35 14.61 -22.12 43.89
CA LEU A 35 14.09 -22.24 45.25
C LEU A 35 14.62 -23.49 45.95
N ILE A 36 14.69 -24.63 45.25
CA ILE A 36 15.33 -25.84 45.79
C ILE A 36 16.80 -25.57 46.08
N GLN A 37 17.52 -24.92 45.16
CA GLN A 37 18.92 -24.55 45.38
C GLN A 37 19.06 -23.69 46.64
N TYR A 38 18.22 -22.67 46.80
CA TYR A 38 18.24 -21.78 47.96
C TYR A 38 18.05 -22.54 49.28
N MET A 39 17.16 -23.55 49.29
CA MET A 39 16.87 -24.35 50.49
C MET A 39 17.90 -25.45 50.77
N THR A 40 18.53 -26.02 49.74
CA THR A 40 19.35 -27.24 49.86
C THR A 40 20.84 -27.02 49.61
N HIS A 41 21.22 -25.84 49.12
CA HIS A 41 22.58 -25.49 48.70
C HIS A 41 23.19 -26.43 47.64
N LEU A 42 22.37 -27.23 46.95
CA LEU A 42 22.81 -28.10 45.86
C LEU A 42 23.14 -27.25 44.62
N GLU A 43 24.42 -27.03 44.36
CA GLU A 43 24.91 -26.21 43.22
C GLU A 43 24.39 -26.70 41.86
N PHE A 44 24.17 -28.02 41.71
CA PHE A 44 23.60 -28.63 40.51
C PHE A 44 22.24 -28.02 40.09
N MET A 45 21.43 -27.58 41.06
CA MET A 45 20.11 -27.00 40.78
C MET A 45 20.19 -25.63 40.08
N MET A 46 21.30 -24.92 40.21
CA MET A 46 21.55 -23.68 39.47
C MET A 46 21.66 -23.96 37.96
N HIS A 47 22.41 -25.01 37.59
CA HIS A 47 22.52 -25.45 36.20
C HIS A 47 21.17 -25.92 35.66
N LEU A 48 20.41 -26.66 36.49
CA LEU A 48 19.09 -27.13 36.10
C LEU A 48 18.08 -25.99 35.92
N ALA A 49 18.22 -24.89 36.68
CA ALA A 49 17.42 -23.67 36.49
C ALA A 49 17.75 -22.90 35.21
N ALA A 50 19.00 -22.98 34.74
CA ALA A 50 19.46 -22.32 33.52
C ALA A 50 18.91 -22.99 32.25
N ILE A 51 18.77 -24.32 32.23
CA ILE A 51 18.29 -25.07 31.06
C ILE A 51 16.92 -24.58 30.54
N PRO A 52 15.86 -24.43 31.38
CA PRO A 52 14.61 -23.85 30.94
C PRO A 52 14.74 -22.43 30.36
N LEU A 53 15.63 -21.60 30.92
CA LEU A 53 15.88 -20.23 30.43
C LEU A 53 16.58 -20.25 29.06
N GLU A 54 17.58 -21.11 28.86
CA GLU A 54 18.26 -21.28 27.57
C GLU A 54 17.28 -21.74 26.47
N ILE A 55 16.39 -22.68 26.80
CA ILE A 55 15.34 -23.13 25.89
C ILE A 55 14.40 -21.97 25.53
N LEU A 56 14.00 -21.15 26.50
CA LEU A 56 13.17 -19.96 26.25
C LEU A 56 13.85 -18.96 25.31
N VAL A 57 15.14 -18.72 25.49
CA VAL A 57 15.92 -17.85 24.60
C VAL A 57 15.95 -18.42 23.18
N GLY A 58 16.17 -19.73 23.04
CA GLY A 58 16.15 -20.42 21.75
C GLY A 58 14.80 -20.29 21.03
N ILE A 59 13.69 -20.57 21.74
CA ILE A 59 12.33 -20.44 21.20
C ILE A 59 12.07 -18.99 20.77
N PHE A 60 12.40 -18.00 21.60
CA PHE A 60 12.19 -16.59 21.27
C PHE A 60 12.96 -16.16 20.02
N ILE A 61 14.23 -16.59 19.88
CA ILE A 61 15.04 -16.28 18.70
C ILE A 61 14.43 -16.92 17.45
N VAL A 62 14.04 -18.19 17.53
CA VAL A 62 13.45 -18.93 16.39
C VAL A 62 12.11 -18.32 15.99
N GLU A 63 11.21 -18.04 16.94
CA GLU A 63 9.92 -17.38 16.68
C GLU A 63 10.15 -16.04 15.99
N ARG A 64 11.05 -15.19 16.52
CA ARG A 64 11.36 -13.88 15.93
C ARG A 64 11.99 -13.99 14.54
N PHE A 65 12.83 -15.00 14.31
CA PHE A 65 13.44 -15.24 13.00
C PHE A 65 12.40 -15.70 11.98
N LEU A 66 11.54 -16.65 12.34
CA LEU A 66 10.44 -17.14 11.51
C LEU A 66 9.47 -16.02 11.16
N GLU A 67 9.07 -15.19 12.13
CA GLU A 67 8.22 -14.02 11.88
C GLU A 67 8.84 -13.04 10.89
N ARG A 68 10.15 -12.76 11.03
CA ARG A 68 10.87 -11.86 10.12
C ARG A 68 10.92 -12.44 8.71
N ARG A 69 11.19 -13.74 8.60
CA ARG A 69 11.23 -14.44 7.31
C ARG A 69 9.86 -14.43 6.65
N GLU A 70 8.80 -14.79 7.38
CA GLU A 70 7.43 -14.78 6.88
C GLU A 70 7.02 -13.37 6.41
N LYS A 71 7.33 -12.33 7.20
CA LYS A 71 7.10 -10.92 6.79
C LYS A 71 7.86 -10.57 5.51
N LYS A 72 9.11 -11.02 5.37
CA LYS A 72 9.93 -10.77 4.17
C LYS A 72 9.35 -11.47 2.94
N GLU A 73 8.95 -12.74 3.07
CA GLU A 73 8.35 -13.53 2.00
C GLU A 73 7.00 -12.93 1.57
N LYS A 74 6.13 -12.58 2.53
CA LYS A 74 4.86 -11.89 2.27
C LYS A 74 5.08 -10.56 1.52
N ARG A 75 6.03 -9.73 1.96
CA ARG A 75 6.37 -8.47 1.27
C ARG A 75 6.86 -8.70 -0.16
N ARG A 76 7.70 -9.72 -0.37
CA ARG A 76 8.19 -10.08 -1.70
C ARG A 76 7.05 -10.52 -2.62
N MET A 77 6.14 -11.37 -2.13
CA MET A 77 4.98 -11.80 -2.89
C MET A 77 4.03 -10.65 -3.21
N LEU A 78 3.80 -9.73 -2.26
CA LEU A 78 3.04 -8.51 -2.49
C LEU A 78 3.66 -7.67 -3.61
N MET A 79 4.99 -7.55 -3.66
CA MET A 79 5.68 -6.83 -4.73
C MET A 79 5.40 -7.44 -6.10
N PHE A 80 5.47 -8.77 -6.25
CA PHE A 80 5.14 -9.44 -7.52
C PHE A 80 3.67 -9.27 -7.90
N ILE A 81 2.75 -9.40 -6.94
CA ILE A 81 1.32 -9.15 -7.15
C ILE A 81 1.09 -7.73 -7.66
N LYS A 82 1.69 -6.73 -6.99
CA LYS A 82 1.61 -5.32 -7.42
C LYS A 82 2.19 -5.16 -8.82
N SER A 83 3.33 -5.77 -9.12
CA SER A 83 3.99 -5.67 -10.43
C SER A 83 3.07 -6.12 -11.55
N TYR A 84 2.48 -7.32 -11.40
CA TYR A 84 1.55 -7.88 -12.38
C TYR A 84 0.32 -6.97 -12.57
N LEU A 85 -0.33 -6.57 -11.47
CA LEU A 85 -1.58 -5.81 -11.53
C LEU A 85 -1.37 -4.37 -12.02
N PHE A 86 -0.25 -3.74 -11.66
CA PHE A 86 0.09 -2.40 -12.14
C PHE A 86 0.45 -2.44 -13.62
N ARG A 87 1.16 -3.46 -14.10
CA ARG A 87 1.55 -3.57 -15.51
C ARG A 87 0.38 -3.87 -16.44
N SER A 88 -0.63 -4.60 -15.98
CA SER A 88 -1.73 -5.09 -16.83
C SER A 88 -3.08 -4.46 -16.49
N GLU A 89 -3.65 -4.79 -15.33
CA GLU A 89 -5.05 -4.51 -15.02
C GLU A 89 -5.33 -3.04 -14.63
N MET A 90 -4.36 -2.32 -14.06
CA MET A 90 -4.50 -0.92 -13.63
C MET A 90 -3.81 0.10 -14.53
N LEU A 91 -3.19 -0.34 -15.63
CA LEU A 91 -2.48 0.49 -16.58
C LEU A 91 -3.32 1.71 -17.02
N ASN A 92 -4.53 1.45 -17.49
CA ASN A 92 -5.44 2.48 -17.98
C ASN A 92 -5.89 3.46 -16.91
N LEU A 93 -6.04 2.99 -15.67
CA LEU A 93 -6.41 3.81 -14.52
C LEU A 93 -5.33 4.83 -14.23
N PHE A 94 -4.09 4.37 -14.06
CA PHE A 94 -3.00 5.27 -13.71
C PHE A 94 -2.67 6.23 -14.87
N ILE A 95 -2.67 5.76 -16.12
CA ILE A 95 -2.51 6.65 -17.29
C ILE A 95 -3.59 7.75 -17.30
N ALA A 96 -4.86 7.39 -17.13
CA ALA A 96 -5.94 8.37 -17.10
C ALA A 96 -5.75 9.36 -15.94
N ASN A 97 -5.37 8.86 -14.77
CA ASN A 97 -5.19 9.67 -13.56
C ASN A 97 -4.06 10.68 -13.71
N PHE A 98 -2.86 10.25 -14.14
CA PHE A 98 -1.73 11.15 -14.37
C PHE A 98 -2.04 12.17 -15.48
N ASN A 99 -2.73 11.79 -16.54
CA ASN A 99 -3.09 12.71 -17.62
C ASN A 99 -4.14 13.75 -17.21
N ALA A 100 -4.95 13.48 -16.18
CA ALA A 100 -5.91 14.42 -15.64
C ALA A 100 -5.28 15.45 -14.67
N LEU A 101 -4.03 15.24 -14.23
CA LEU A 101 -3.35 16.15 -13.32
C LEU A 101 -2.99 17.48 -13.99
N LYS A 102 -3.24 18.57 -13.28
CA LYS A 102 -2.70 19.90 -13.54
C LYS A 102 -1.43 20.11 -12.72
N PHE A 103 -1.47 19.73 -11.45
CA PHE A 103 -0.35 19.84 -10.51
C PHE A 103 -0.33 18.64 -9.55
N PRO A 104 0.86 18.09 -9.21
CA PRO A 104 2.14 18.30 -9.88
C PRO A 104 2.12 17.76 -11.32
N ALA A 105 2.89 18.38 -12.22
CA ALA A 105 2.95 17.98 -13.63
C ALA A 105 3.84 16.72 -13.80
N ILE A 106 3.36 15.59 -13.29
CA ILE A 106 4.04 14.28 -13.32
C ILE A 106 3.60 13.52 -14.57
N THR A 107 4.57 13.08 -15.37
CA THR A 107 4.35 12.26 -16.57
C THR A 107 5.15 10.98 -16.49
N MET A 108 4.80 9.96 -17.28
CA MET A 108 5.54 8.70 -17.32
C MET A 108 7.00 8.90 -17.75
N VAL A 109 7.25 9.81 -18.70
CA VAL A 109 8.60 10.22 -19.13
C VAL A 109 9.40 10.80 -17.97
N LYS A 110 8.79 11.69 -17.18
CA LYS A 110 9.45 12.27 -16.00
C LYS A 110 9.76 11.20 -14.95
N ILE A 111 8.82 10.29 -14.67
CA ILE A 111 9.05 9.20 -13.72
C ILE A 111 10.21 8.31 -14.19
N LYS A 112 10.23 7.93 -15.47
CA LYS A 112 11.27 7.06 -16.05
C LYS A 112 12.68 7.62 -15.85
N ASN A 113 12.84 8.90 -16.19
CA ASN A 113 14.14 9.56 -16.24
C ASN A 113 14.58 10.16 -14.89
N ALA A 114 13.68 10.28 -13.92
CA ALA A 114 13.97 10.85 -12.60
C ALA A 114 14.94 9.97 -11.80
N THR A 115 15.88 10.58 -11.09
CA THR A 115 16.66 9.96 -10.02
C THR A 115 15.76 9.53 -8.86
N LEU A 116 16.30 8.72 -7.93
CA LEU A 116 15.55 8.29 -6.75
C LEU A 116 15.10 9.48 -5.88
N GLU A 117 15.94 10.51 -5.74
CA GLU A 117 15.60 11.70 -4.96
C GLU A 117 14.54 12.57 -5.66
N GLU A 118 14.61 12.72 -6.98
CA GLU A 118 13.57 13.39 -7.75
C GLU A 118 12.22 12.65 -7.67
N LEU A 119 12.22 11.31 -7.67
CA LEU A 119 10.98 10.54 -7.46
C LEU A 119 10.39 10.75 -6.06
N LYS A 120 11.24 10.80 -5.02
CA LYS A 120 10.79 11.13 -3.66
C LYS A 120 10.21 12.54 -3.60
N GLN A 121 10.83 13.50 -4.27
CA GLN A 121 10.30 14.86 -4.38
C GLN A 121 8.93 14.87 -5.08
N MET A 122 8.79 14.21 -6.23
CA MET A 122 7.50 14.08 -6.93
C MET A 122 6.43 13.45 -6.03
N ARG A 123 6.82 12.47 -5.21
CA ARG A 123 5.92 11.85 -4.24
C ARG A 123 5.48 12.83 -3.15
N GLU A 124 6.36 13.66 -2.63
CA GLU A 124 6.00 14.69 -1.66
C GLU A 124 5.08 15.76 -2.26
N GLU A 125 5.37 16.21 -3.48
CA GLU A 125 4.51 17.14 -4.23
C GLU A 125 3.10 16.56 -4.46
N ALA A 126 2.97 15.24 -4.64
CA ALA A 126 1.70 14.54 -4.77
C ALA A 126 0.85 14.49 -3.47
N ASN A 127 1.32 15.09 -2.38
CA ASN A 127 0.47 15.38 -1.21
C ASN A 127 -0.54 16.51 -1.50
N THR A 128 -0.22 17.41 -2.44
CA THR A 128 -1.07 18.50 -2.89
C THR A 128 -1.33 18.36 -4.38
N ILE A 129 -2.43 17.72 -4.75
CA ILE A 129 -2.80 17.49 -6.15
C ILE A 129 -3.92 18.42 -6.60
N GLU A 130 -3.85 18.83 -7.85
CA GLU A 130 -4.89 19.54 -8.56
C GLU A 130 -5.15 18.86 -9.89
N TYR A 131 -6.42 18.60 -10.19
CA TYR A 131 -6.87 18.12 -11.49
C TYR A 131 -7.15 19.30 -12.42
N LYS A 132 -7.05 19.08 -13.73
CA LYS A 132 -7.27 20.11 -14.76
C LYS A 132 -8.66 20.70 -14.68
N SER A 133 -9.67 19.84 -14.52
CA SER A 133 -11.06 20.21 -14.31
C SER A 133 -11.86 19.04 -13.73
N PRO A 134 -13.07 19.26 -13.20
CA PRO A 134 -13.96 18.18 -12.77
C PRO A 134 -14.21 17.16 -13.88
N GLU A 135 -14.42 17.61 -15.11
CA GLU A 135 -14.68 16.75 -16.28
C GLU A 135 -13.52 15.81 -16.57
N THR A 136 -12.28 16.25 -16.33
CA THR A 136 -11.10 15.37 -16.50
C THR A 136 -10.99 14.31 -15.40
N MET A 137 -11.65 14.49 -14.26
CA MET A 137 -11.68 13.50 -13.19
C MET A 137 -12.66 12.36 -13.49
N GLU A 138 -13.74 12.62 -14.23
CA GLU A 138 -14.77 11.61 -14.52
C GLU A 138 -14.20 10.37 -15.25
N PRO A 139 -13.40 10.49 -16.33
CA PRO A 139 -12.77 9.33 -16.95
C PRO A 139 -11.92 8.51 -15.97
N VAL A 140 -11.22 9.17 -15.05
CA VAL A 140 -10.43 8.50 -14.02
C VAL A 140 -11.33 7.69 -13.09
N ILE A 141 -12.41 8.29 -12.61
CA ILE A 141 -13.42 7.62 -11.77
C ILE A 141 -13.98 6.39 -12.50
N MET A 142 -14.27 6.51 -13.80
CA MET A 142 -14.77 5.39 -14.59
C MET A 142 -13.73 4.28 -14.78
N GLU A 143 -12.43 4.58 -14.84
CA GLU A 143 -11.39 3.53 -14.82
C GLU A 143 -11.35 2.79 -13.46
N TYR A 144 -11.59 3.47 -12.34
CA TYR A 144 -11.77 2.79 -11.05
C TYR A 144 -12.97 1.84 -11.06
N VAL A 145 -14.09 2.23 -11.68
CA VAL A 145 -15.28 1.38 -11.81
C VAL A 145 -15.00 0.18 -12.70
N LYS A 146 -14.33 0.36 -13.86
CA LYS A 146 -13.94 -0.76 -14.74
C LYS A 146 -13.01 -1.75 -14.04
N ALA A 147 -12.14 -1.25 -13.16
CA ALA A 147 -11.21 -2.05 -12.37
C ALA A 147 -11.85 -2.71 -11.13
N GLU A 148 -13.19 -2.76 -10.99
CA GLU A 148 -13.90 -3.37 -9.85
C GLU A 148 -13.38 -4.78 -9.51
N HIS A 149 -13.21 -5.62 -10.52
CA HIS A 149 -12.68 -6.98 -10.36
C HIS A 149 -11.27 -7.02 -9.74
N VAL A 150 -10.43 -6.04 -10.05
CA VAL A 150 -9.07 -5.89 -9.50
C VAL A 150 -9.13 -5.60 -8.02
N TRP A 151 -10.04 -4.71 -7.58
CA TRP A 151 -10.20 -4.36 -6.16
C TRP A 151 -10.69 -5.54 -5.34
N HIS A 152 -11.63 -6.33 -5.89
CA HIS A 152 -12.05 -7.59 -5.27
C HIS A 152 -10.88 -8.57 -5.15
N ASN A 153 -10.12 -8.76 -6.23
CA ASN A 153 -8.96 -9.66 -6.24
C ASN A 153 -7.91 -9.23 -5.19
N PHE A 154 -7.61 -7.93 -5.09
CA PHE A 154 -6.72 -7.41 -4.03
C PHE A 154 -7.29 -7.64 -2.64
N ARG A 155 -8.58 -7.47 -2.42
CA ARG A 155 -9.23 -7.71 -1.12
C ARG A 155 -9.09 -9.17 -0.70
N GLU A 156 -9.38 -10.12 -1.59
CA GLU A 156 -9.26 -11.55 -1.32
C GLU A 156 -7.80 -11.94 -1.03
N ARG A 157 -6.85 -11.40 -1.79
CA ARG A 157 -5.40 -11.60 -1.52
C ARG A 157 -4.97 -10.96 -0.20
N ALA A 158 -5.50 -9.78 0.14
CA ALA A 158 -5.21 -9.11 1.40
C ALA A 158 -5.71 -9.92 2.60
N ILE A 159 -6.88 -10.55 2.50
CA ILE A 159 -7.37 -11.51 3.51
C ILE A 159 -6.42 -12.71 3.59
N THR A 160 -6.13 -13.34 2.44
CA THR A 160 -5.30 -14.55 2.34
C THR A 160 -3.93 -14.36 2.99
N TYR A 161 -3.30 -13.20 2.78
CA TYR A 161 -1.95 -12.91 3.26
C TYR A 161 -1.91 -12.05 4.54
N ASN A 162 -3.08 -11.71 5.10
CA ASN A 162 -3.24 -10.87 6.28
C ASN A 162 -2.61 -9.47 6.15
N PHE A 163 -2.87 -8.80 5.01
CA PHE A 163 -2.51 -7.41 4.77
C PHE A 163 -3.65 -6.47 5.18
N GLU A 164 -3.81 -6.25 6.49
CA GLU A 164 -4.93 -5.49 7.07
C GLU A 164 -5.11 -4.09 6.47
N GLU A 165 -4.02 -3.34 6.30
CA GLU A 165 -4.07 -1.99 5.70
C GLU A 165 -4.59 -2.02 4.25
N ILE A 166 -4.14 -3.00 3.45
CA ILE A 166 -4.60 -3.17 2.06
C ILE A 166 -6.07 -3.57 2.05
N PHE A 167 -6.48 -4.45 2.96
CA PHE A 167 -7.89 -4.84 3.08
C PHE A 167 -8.79 -3.62 3.34
N GLN A 168 -8.41 -2.75 4.28
CA GLN A 168 -9.16 -1.52 4.56
C GLN A 168 -9.19 -0.56 3.37
N ASP A 169 -8.05 -0.36 2.70
CA ASP A 169 -7.97 0.46 1.47
C ASP A 169 -8.93 -0.08 0.38
N MET A 170 -8.99 -1.42 0.20
CA MET A 170 -9.86 -2.04 -0.80
C MET A 170 -11.34 -1.89 -0.47
N ILE A 171 -11.74 -2.04 0.80
CA ILE A 171 -13.14 -1.80 1.21
C ILE A 171 -13.54 -0.36 0.91
N TYR A 172 -12.66 0.60 1.19
CA TYR A 172 -12.94 2.02 0.93
C TYR A 172 -13.14 2.30 -0.57
N ILE A 173 -12.28 1.72 -1.43
CA ILE A 173 -12.39 1.85 -2.89
C ILE A 173 -13.65 1.14 -3.42
N LEU A 174 -13.97 -0.06 -2.94
CA LEU A 174 -15.15 -0.80 -3.38
C LEU A 174 -16.45 -0.04 -3.02
N HIS A 175 -16.56 0.53 -1.82
CA HIS A 175 -17.69 1.38 -1.48
C HIS A 175 -17.82 2.57 -2.42
N PHE A 176 -16.71 3.22 -2.79
CA PHE A 176 -16.74 4.28 -3.79
C PHE A 176 -17.21 3.81 -5.15
N VAL A 177 -16.70 2.68 -5.64
CA VAL A 177 -17.12 2.09 -6.93
C VAL A 177 -18.62 1.80 -6.92
N TYR A 178 -19.15 1.25 -5.82
CA TYR A 178 -20.59 1.02 -5.70
C TYR A 178 -21.41 2.31 -5.68
N ASP A 179 -20.96 3.36 -4.99
CA ASP A 179 -21.63 4.66 -4.99
C ASP A 179 -21.72 5.24 -6.41
N VAL A 180 -20.61 5.16 -7.17
CA VAL A 180 -20.55 5.65 -8.55
C VAL A 180 -21.45 4.80 -9.46
N LYS A 181 -21.39 3.47 -9.37
CA LYS A 181 -22.24 2.57 -10.16
C LYS A 181 -23.72 2.83 -9.91
N LEU A 182 -24.10 2.97 -8.64
CA LEU A 182 -25.49 3.26 -8.27
C LEU A 182 -25.95 4.59 -8.88
N PHE A 183 -25.11 5.62 -8.81
CA PHE A 183 -25.41 6.90 -9.43
C PHE A 183 -25.58 6.78 -10.94
N LYS A 184 -24.62 6.15 -11.63
CA LYS A 184 -24.61 6.01 -13.09
C LYS A 184 -25.76 5.14 -13.61
N ASN A 185 -26.19 4.13 -12.86
CA ASN A 185 -27.36 3.32 -13.21
C ASN A 185 -28.65 4.15 -13.21
N ASN A 186 -28.77 5.11 -12.28
CA ASN A 186 -29.94 5.99 -12.18
C ASN A 186 -29.81 7.24 -13.06
N ASN A 187 -28.59 7.61 -13.46
CA ASN A 187 -28.29 8.81 -14.23
C ASN A 187 -27.21 8.52 -15.30
N PRO A 188 -27.53 7.77 -16.37
CA PRO A 188 -26.53 7.30 -17.34
C PRO A 188 -25.76 8.42 -18.03
N ASP A 189 -26.43 9.54 -18.31
CA ASP A 189 -25.85 10.65 -19.09
C ASP A 189 -25.17 11.73 -18.21
N ASN A 190 -25.40 11.70 -16.90
CA ASN A 190 -24.83 12.70 -15.98
C ASN A 190 -23.45 12.25 -15.50
N LEU A 191 -22.51 13.20 -15.40
CA LEU A 191 -21.19 12.92 -14.81
C LEU A 191 -21.32 12.87 -13.28
N PHE A 192 -20.77 11.82 -12.68
CA PHE A 192 -20.77 11.66 -11.22
C PHE A 192 -20.06 12.82 -10.53
N ILE A 193 -19.00 13.35 -11.15
CA ILE A 193 -18.20 14.43 -10.56
C ILE A 193 -19.01 15.68 -10.22
N TYR A 194 -19.99 16.06 -11.04
CA TYR A 194 -20.82 17.24 -10.76
C TYR A 194 -21.77 17.02 -9.58
N GLU A 195 -22.23 15.79 -9.36
CA GLU A 195 -22.98 15.47 -8.14
C GLU A 195 -22.07 15.41 -6.91
N ALA A 196 -20.83 14.95 -7.08
CA ALA A 196 -19.84 14.96 -6.01
C ALA A 196 -19.52 16.40 -5.57
N GLU A 197 -19.37 17.35 -6.50
CA GLU A 197 -19.08 18.76 -6.19
C GLU A 197 -20.16 19.43 -5.34
N LYS A 198 -21.43 19.04 -5.51
CA LYS A 198 -22.55 19.54 -4.69
C LYS A 198 -22.45 19.09 -3.23
N LYS A 199 -21.66 18.06 -2.93
CA LYS A 199 -21.57 17.42 -1.61
C LYS A 199 -20.12 17.29 -1.17
N VAL A 200 -19.67 18.21 -0.30
CA VAL A 200 -18.29 18.32 0.18
C VAL A 200 -17.66 16.97 0.55
N LEU A 201 -18.35 16.15 1.35
CA LEU A 201 -17.84 14.83 1.80
C LEU A 201 -17.62 13.85 0.64
N ILE A 202 -18.45 13.89 -0.40
CA ILE A 202 -18.29 13.03 -1.58
C ILE A 202 -17.11 13.51 -2.41
N MET A 203 -16.98 14.82 -2.62
CA MET A 203 -15.83 15.38 -3.35
C MET A 203 -14.51 15.10 -2.62
N GLU A 204 -14.48 15.17 -1.29
CA GLU A 204 -13.32 14.76 -0.48
C GLU A 204 -12.98 13.28 -0.69
N LYS A 205 -13.99 12.40 -0.72
CA LYS A 205 -13.80 10.97 -1.02
C LYS A 205 -13.21 10.76 -2.42
N VAL A 206 -13.73 11.45 -3.44
CA VAL A 206 -13.17 11.43 -4.80
C VAL A 206 -11.70 11.85 -4.80
N LYS A 207 -11.38 13.03 -4.24
CA LYS A 207 -10.00 13.55 -4.17
C LYS A 207 -9.07 12.59 -3.42
N LYS A 208 -9.55 12.00 -2.33
CA LYS A 208 -8.79 11.02 -1.54
C LYS A 208 -8.45 9.78 -2.36
N ILE A 209 -9.39 9.25 -3.13
CA ILE A 209 -9.20 8.01 -3.92
C ILE A 209 -8.28 8.25 -5.10
N LEU A 210 -8.60 9.23 -5.94
CA LEU A 210 -7.81 9.50 -7.14
C LEU A 210 -6.39 9.93 -6.74
N GLY A 211 -6.27 10.83 -5.77
CA GLY A 211 -4.98 11.24 -5.23
C GLY A 211 -4.20 10.15 -4.50
N GLY A 212 -4.92 9.31 -3.76
CA GLY A 212 -4.36 8.13 -3.12
C GLY A 212 -3.73 7.20 -4.13
N GLY A 213 -4.38 7.00 -5.29
CA GLY A 213 -3.85 6.25 -6.43
C GLY A 213 -2.49 6.78 -6.87
N ILE A 214 -2.38 8.07 -7.19
CA ILE A 214 -1.11 8.70 -7.62
C ILE A 214 0.00 8.48 -6.57
N ARG A 215 -0.30 8.75 -5.30
CA ARG A 215 0.67 8.59 -4.21
C ARG A 215 1.15 7.14 -4.08
N LYS A 216 0.21 6.18 -4.08
CA LYS A 216 0.54 4.75 -3.99
C LYS A 216 1.31 4.26 -5.21
N PHE A 217 1.06 4.83 -6.39
CA PHE A 217 1.86 4.56 -7.58
C PHE A 217 3.30 5.02 -7.41
N LEU A 218 3.50 6.26 -6.97
CA LEU A 218 4.83 6.82 -6.73
C LEU A 218 5.56 6.10 -5.59
N ASP A 219 4.87 5.73 -4.51
CA ASP A 219 5.43 4.90 -3.42
C ASP A 219 5.98 3.58 -3.99
N TYR A 220 5.24 2.96 -4.90
CA TYR A 220 5.64 1.72 -5.53
C TYR A 220 6.76 1.90 -6.56
N ALA A 221 6.72 2.98 -7.34
CA ALA A 221 7.79 3.34 -8.28
C ALA A 221 9.12 3.57 -7.55
N ILE A 222 9.10 4.27 -6.41
CA ILE A 222 10.25 4.46 -5.52
C ILE A 222 10.75 3.11 -4.99
N GLU A 223 9.83 2.27 -4.49
CA GLU A 223 10.18 0.93 -3.99
C GLU A 223 10.86 0.06 -5.07
N LEU A 224 10.36 0.09 -6.30
CA LEU A 224 10.97 -0.63 -7.41
C LEU A 224 12.33 -0.03 -7.80
N LYS A 225 12.45 1.29 -7.93
CA LYS A 225 13.72 1.92 -8.30
C LYS A 225 14.84 1.64 -7.30
N GLU A 226 14.49 1.58 -6.01
CA GLU A 226 15.44 1.27 -4.94
C GLU A 226 15.81 -0.23 -4.89
N LYS A 227 14.85 -1.13 -5.05
CA LYS A 227 15.04 -2.57 -4.76
C LYS A 227 15.15 -3.47 -5.98
N GLN A 228 14.51 -3.11 -7.09
CA GLN A 228 14.40 -3.89 -8.33
C GLN A 228 14.38 -2.95 -9.56
N PRO A 229 15.51 -2.28 -9.88
CA PRO A 229 15.56 -1.24 -10.90
C PRO A 229 15.19 -1.74 -12.31
N ASP A 230 15.50 -2.99 -12.65
CA ASP A 230 15.12 -3.56 -13.96
C ASP A 230 13.60 -3.64 -14.10
N MET A 231 12.90 -4.12 -13.06
CA MET A 231 11.44 -4.15 -13.05
C MET A 231 10.82 -2.76 -13.05
N PHE A 232 11.48 -1.77 -12.44
CA PHE A 232 11.08 -0.37 -12.55
C PHE A 232 11.12 0.08 -14.02
N TYR A 233 12.23 -0.15 -14.73
CA TYR A 233 12.38 0.27 -16.12
C TYR A 233 11.37 -0.42 -17.03
N ASP A 234 11.16 -1.72 -16.88
CA ASP A 234 10.16 -2.48 -17.64
C ASP A 234 8.75 -1.92 -17.43
N LEU A 235 8.36 -1.72 -16.15
CA LEU A 235 7.05 -1.21 -15.80
C LEU A 235 6.84 0.18 -16.42
N ILE A 236 7.74 1.13 -16.15
CA ILE A 236 7.52 2.51 -16.60
C ILE A 236 7.63 2.65 -18.12
N SER A 237 8.43 1.82 -18.80
CA SER A 237 8.50 1.81 -20.26
C SER A 237 7.18 1.35 -20.90
N ASP A 238 6.53 0.33 -20.34
CA ASP A 238 5.20 -0.08 -20.80
C ASP A 238 4.14 1.02 -20.61
N TYR A 239 4.23 1.73 -19.48
CA TYR A 239 3.37 2.89 -19.19
C TYR A 239 3.59 4.05 -20.16
N GLU A 240 4.85 4.38 -20.46
CA GLU A 240 5.21 5.42 -21.43
C GLU A 240 4.68 5.07 -22.83
N LEU A 241 4.96 3.86 -23.31
CA LEU A 241 4.49 3.38 -24.62
C LEU A 241 2.96 3.42 -24.72
N SER A 242 2.27 2.89 -23.70
CA SER A 242 0.81 2.86 -23.67
C SER A 242 0.20 4.25 -23.58
N SER A 243 0.84 5.18 -22.86
CA SER A 243 0.40 6.57 -22.80
C SER A 243 0.51 7.26 -24.16
N GLN A 244 1.57 6.98 -24.93
CA GLN A 244 1.75 7.54 -26.28
C GLN A 244 0.71 7.00 -27.26
N ILE A 245 0.36 5.72 -27.17
CA ILE A 245 -0.69 5.11 -28.00
C ILE A 245 -2.07 5.72 -27.70
N ARG A 246 -2.40 5.88 -26.42
CA ARG A 246 -3.71 6.37 -25.97
C ARG A 246 -3.88 7.88 -26.17
N PHE A 247 -2.80 8.63 -26.07
CA PHE A 247 -2.77 10.08 -26.26
C PHE A 247 -1.61 10.44 -27.19
N PRO A 248 -1.79 10.29 -28.51
CA PRO A 248 -0.77 10.67 -29.48
C PRO A 248 -0.44 12.14 -29.27
N GLN A 249 0.81 12.45 -28.94
CA GLN A 249 1.26 13.83 -29.02
C GLN A 249 1.23 14.22 -30.50
N ASN A 250 0.41 15.19 -30.87
CA ASN A 250 0.49 15.83 -32.18
C ASN A 250 1.77 16.67 -32.21
N GLU A 251 2.92 16.02 -32.43
CA GLU A 251 4.15 16.67 -32.84
C GLU A 251 4.43 16.28 -34.30
N ASP A 252 4.42 17.30 -35.17
CA ASP A 252 4.89 17.38 -36.55
C ASP A 252 4.35 16.41 -37.61
N ARG A 253 3.22 16.81 -38.21
CA ARG A 253 3.13 16.87 -39.69
C ARG A 253 3.16 18.33 -40.15
N GLY A 254 4.30 18.96 -39.91
CA GLY A 254 4.73 20.08 -40.73
C GLY A 254 4.79 19.62 -42.18
N GLN A 255 3.98 20.25 -43.01
CA GLN A 255 3.93 20.04 -44.45
C GLN A 255 5.33 20.27 -45.05
N THR A 256 6.02 19.21 -45.48
CA THR A 256 6.97 19.35 -46.58
C THR A 256 6.17 19.28 -47.86
N LYS A 257 5.70 20.43 -48.34
CA LYS A 257 5.43 20.60 -49.77
C LYS A 257 6.79 20.68 -50.46
N ILE A 258 7.09 19.68 -51.28
CA ILE A 258 7.93 19.86 -52.46
C ILE A 258 6.97 20.07 -53.63
#